data_AF-A0A951K5T4-F1
#
_entry.id   AF-A0A951K5T4-F1
#
_cell.length_a   1.000
_cell.length_b   1.000
_cell.length_c   1.000
_cell.angle_alpha   90.00
_cell.angle_beta   90.00
_cell.angle_gamma   90.00
#
_symmetry.space_group_name_H-M   'P 1'
#
loop_
_entity.id
_entity.type
_entity.pdbx_description
1 polymer ?
#
loop_
_entity_poly.entity_id
_entity_poly.type
_entity_poly.pdbx_seq_one_letter_code
_entity_poly.pdbx_strand_id
1 'polypeptide(L)'
;MKVDKMSLSFPAGLGEQIRDAARRAGMSASAWMAGAAREKLRSEQLRSALDDHQRAHGSFTAEELRAAERALGLGGGASDTA
;
A
#
# COMPACT_ATOMS: atom_id res chain seq x y z
N MET A 1 10.31 -13.92 -20.43
CA MET A 1 9.36 -12.99 -19.77
C MET A 1 9.13 -11.81 -20.71
N LYS A 2 7.88 -11.45 -20.98
CA LYS A 2 7.55 -10.25 -21.77
C LYS A 2 7.67 -9.04 -20.84
N VAL A 3 8.48 -8.05 -21.22
CA VAL A 3 8.71 -6.83 -20.43
C VAL A 3 7.98 -5.69 -21.13
N ASP A 4 7.13 -4.99 -20.40
CA ASP A 4 6.56 -3.72 -20.85
C ASP A 4 7.52 -2.60 -20.46
N LYS A 5 8.03 -1.85 -21.44
CA LYS A 5 9.02 -0.79 -21.24
C LYS A 5 8.32 0.55 -21.17
N MET A 6 8.55 1.26 -20.07
CA MET A 6 7.96 2.57 -19.82
C MET A 6 9.08 3.60 -19.57
N SER A 7 8.97 4.75 -20.22
CA SER A 7 9.82 5.92 -19.94
C SER A 7 9.13 6.79 -18.90
N LEU A 8 9.83 7.15 -17.83
CA LEU A 8 9.31 7.93 -16.71
C LEU A 8 10.23 9.12 -16.42
N SER A 9 9.62 10.30 -16.31
CA SER A 9 10.28 11.51 -15.81
C SER A 9 9.98 11.67 -14.32
N PHE A 10 10.99 12.05 -13.55
CA PHE A 10 10.87 12.24 -12.10
C PHE A 10 11.29 13.64 -11.70
N PRO A 11 10.77 14.16 -10.57
CA PRO A 11 11.38 15.28 -9.88
C PRO A 11 12.87 15.06 -9.64
N ALA A 12 13.63 16.16 -9.62
CA ALA A 12 15.07 16.12 -9.37
C ALA A 12 15.38 15.34 -8.07
N GLY A 13 16.39 14.47 -8.11
CA GLY A 13 16.82 13.65 -6.98
C GLY A 13 15.96 12.41 -6.69
N LEU A 14 14.68 12.35 -7.08
CA LEU A 14 13.83 11.20 -6.77
C LEU A 14 14.32 9.92 -7.44
N GLY A 15 14.79 10.01 -8.69
CA GLY A 15 15.34 8.85 -9.41
C GLY A 15 16.54 8.22 -8.71
N GLU A 16 17.38 9.02 -8.05
CA GLU A 16 18.51 8.52 -7.25
C GLU A 16 18.02 7.84 -5.98
N GLN A 17 17.10 8.47 -5.24
CA GLN A 17 16.49 7.87 -4.05
C GLN A 17 15.84 6.51 -4.33
N ILE A 18 15.17 6.36 -5.48
CA ILE A 18 14.59 5.08 -5.93
C ILE A 18 15.68 4.04 -6.16
N ARG A 19 16.76 4.40 -6.87
CA ARG A 19 17.88 3.49 -7.12
C ARG A 19 18.56 3.09 -5.81
N ASP A 20 18.68 3.99 -4.85
CA ASP A 20 19.29 3.73 -3.55
C ASP A 20 18.43 2.79 -2.70
N ALA A 21 17.12 3.02 -2.68
CA ALA A 21 16.16 2.13 -2.02
C ALA A 21 16.19 0.72 -2.63
N ALA A 22 16.23 0.63 -3.96
CA ALA A 22 16.35 -0.65 -4.66
C ALA A 22 17.65 -1.38 -4.29
N ARG A 23 18.79 -0.68 -4.23
CA ARG A 23 20.07 -1.26 -3.79
C ARG A 23 20.00 -1.78 -2.35
N ARG A 24 19.43 -0.99 -1.42
CA ARG A 24 19.23 -1.44 -0.02
C ARG A 24 18.35 -2.69 0.07
N ALA A 25 17.39 -2.83 -0.83
CA ALA A 25 16.51 -4.00 -0.90
C ALA A 25 17.10 -5.19 -1.68
N GLY A 26 18.30 -5.06 -2.27
CA GLY A 26 18.88 -6.10 -3.14
C GLY A 26 18.11 -6.31 -4.45
N MET A 27 17.39 -5.30 -4.92
CA MET A 27 16.51 -5.36 -6.09
C MET A 27 17.01 -4.42 -7.21
N SER A 28 16.58 -4.68 -8.45
CA SER A 28 16.69 -3.67 -9.51
C SER A 28 15.72 -2.50 -9.26
N ALA A 29 16.04 -1.32 -9.79
CA ALA A 29 15.17 -0.15 -9.67
C ALA A 29 13.76 -0.40 -10.24
N SER A 30 13.66 -1.12 -11.36
CA SER A 30 12.37 -1.47 -11.97
C SER A 30 11.58 -2.47 -11.13
N ALA A 31 12.23 -3.47 -10.51
CA ALA A 31 11.56 -4.42 -9.65
C ALA A 31 11.05 -3.77 -8.35
N TRP A 32 11.88 -2.91 -7.74
CA TRP A 32 11.50 -2.15 -6.55
C TRP A 32 10.32 -1.22 -6.84
N MET A 33 10.38 -0.47 -7.94
CA MET A 33 9.30 0.44 -8.36
C MET A 33 8.01 -0.32 -8.71
N ALA A 34 8.11 -1.46 -9.38
CA ALA A 34 6.94 -2.30 -9.67
C ALA A 34 6.30 -2.83 -8.38
N GLY A 35 7.10 -3.17 -7.35
CA GLY A 35 6.61 -3.53 -6.03
C GLY A 35 5.83 -2.38 -5.39
N ALA A 36 6.42 -1.19 -5.33
CA ALA A 36 5.78 0.00 -4.76
C ALA A 36 4.47 0.36 -5.51
N ALA A 37 4.48 0.31 -6.84
CA ALA A 37 3.31 0.57 -7.66
C ALA A 37 2.18 -0.45 -7.40
N ARG A 38 2.50 -1.75 -7.31
CA ARG A 38 1.52 -2.78 -6.98
C ARG A 38 0.91 -2.58 -5.60
N GLU A 39 1.71 -2.19 -4.62
CA GLU A 39 1.22 -1.92 -3.26
C GLU A 39 0.20 -0.77 -3.26
N LYS A 40 0.54 0.31 -3.97
CA LYS A 40 -0.34 1.48 -4.13
C LYS A 40 -1.64 1.13 -4.83
N LEU A 41 -1.56 0.43 -5.97
CA LEU A 41 -2.74 0.00 -6.73
C LEU A 41 -3.64 -0.95 -5.94
N ARG A 42 -3.05 -1.89 -5.19
CA ARG A 42 -3.83 -2.79 -4.32
C ARG A 42 -4.56 -2.01 -3.24
N SER A 43 -3.89 -1.06 -2.60
CA SER A 43 -4.50 -0.20 -1.58
C SER A 43 -5.66 0.63 -2.14
N GLU A 44 -5.56 1.11 -3.38
CA GLU A 44 -6.63 1.84 -4.06
C GLU A 44 -7.82 0.93 -4.41
N GLN A 45 -7.55 -0.26 -4.92
CA GLN A 45 -8.58 -1.25 -5.21
C GLN A 45 -9.32 -1.68 -3.93
N LEU A 46 -8.59 -1.91 -2.84
CA LEU A 46 -9.18 -2.26 -1.55
C LEU A 46 -10.07 -1.13 -1.03
N ARG A 47 -9.65 0.13 -1.14
CA ARG A 47 -10.48 1.29 -0.77
C ARG A 47 -11.77 1.32 -1.58
N SER A 48 -11.67 1.18 -2.90
CA SER A 48 -12.85 1.15 -3.77
C SER A 48 -13.80 0.01 -3.40
N ALA A 49 -13.28 -1.17 -3.07
CA ALA A 49 -14.11 -2.31 -2.68
C ALA A 49 -14.85 -2.04 -1.35
N LEU A 50 -14.21 -1.36 -0.39
CA LEU A 50 -14.85 -0.94 0.85
C LEU A 50 -15.94 0.11 0.59
N ASP A 51 -15.67 1.10 -0.26
CA ASP A 51 -16.65 2.13 -0.64
C ASP A 51 -17.88 1.48 -1.31
N ASP A 52 -17.67 0.54 -2.23
CA ASP A 52 -18.73 -0.21 -2.90
C ASP A 52 -19.58 -1.00 -1.90
N HIS A 53 -18.94 -1.66 -0.95
CA HIS A 53 -19.63 -2.39 0.12
C HIS A 53 -20.49 -1.46 0.97
N GLN A 54 -19.94 -0.31 1.40
CA GLN A 54 -20.67 0.63 2.24
C GLN A 54 -21.83 1.30 1.48
N ARG A 55 -21.71 1.49 0.17
CA ARG A 55 -22.83 1.95 -0.66
C ARG A 55 -23.96 0.93 -0.73
N ALA A 56 -23.65 -0.36 -0.75
CA ALA A 56 -24.64 -1.43 -0.81
C ALA A 56 -25.26 -1.79 0.56
N HIS A 57 -24.48 -1.70 1.64
CA HIS A 57 -24.87 -2.21 2.96
C HIS A 57 -24.96 -1.15 4.06
N GLY A 58 -24.60 0.10 3.78
CA GLY A 58 -24.47 1.16 4.77
C GLY A 58 -23.08 1.22 5.40
N SER A 59 -22.82 2.26 6.19
CA SER A 59 -21.52 2.45 6.84
C SER A 59 -21.21 1.35 7.85
N PHE A 60 -19.94 0.93 7.94
CA PHE A 60 -19.49 0.02 8.99
C PHE A 60 -19.79 0.59 10.38
N THR A 61 -20.40 -0.24 11.22
CA THR A 61 -20.65 0.08 12.61
C THR A 61 -19.37 -0.02 13.43
N ALA A 62 -19.33 0.66 14.58
CA ALA A 62 -18.19 0.57 15.49
C ALA A 62 -17.97 -0.85 16.03
N GLU A 63 -19.01 -1.68 16.12
CA GLU A 63 -18.88 -3.07 16.55
C GLU A 63 -18.21 -3.95 15.49
N GLU A 64 -18.59 -3.79 14.22
CA GLU A 64 -17.98 -4.48 13.08
C GLU A 64 -16.50 -4.10 12.93
N LEU A 65 -16.16 -2.82 13.07
CA LEU A 65 -14.77 -2.37 13.03
C LEU A 65 -13.94 -2.99 14.17
N ARG A 66 -14.46 -2.99 15.41
CA ARG A 66 -13.79 -3.65 16.54
C ARG A 66 -13.63 -5.16 16.32
N ALA A 67 -14.61 -5.82 15.70
CA ALA A 67 -14.52 -7.23 15.36
C ALA A 67 -13.43 -7.49 14.32
N ALA A 68 -13.34 -6.64 13.28
CA ALA A 68 -12.30 -6.70 12.27
C ALA A 68 -10.90 -6.45 12.87
N GLU A 69 -10.74 -5.45 13.74
CA GLU A 69 -9.48 -5.17 14.44
C GLU A 69 -8.98 -6.37 15.25
N ARG A 70 -9.87 -7.06 15.97
CA ARG A 70 -9.54 -8.29 16.71
C ARG A 70 -9.12 -9.42 15.76
N ALA A 71 -9.86 -9.62 14.67
CA ALA A 71 -9.55 -10.66 13.68
C ALA A 71 -8.21 -10.41 12.97
N LEU A 72 -7.85 -9.15 12.75
CA LEU A 72 -6.59 -8.73 12.13
C LEU A 72 -5.43 -8.59 13.13
N GLY A 73 -5.67 -8.74 14.43
CA GLY A 73 -4.65 -8.59 15.47
C GLY A 73 -4.13 -7.16 15.65
N LEU A 74 -4.91 -6.14 15.27
CA LEU A 74 -4.49 -4.73 15.30
C LEU A 74 -4.62 -4.06 16.68
N GLY A 75 -5.18 -4.76 17.67
CA GLY A 75 -5.54 -4.22 19.00
C GLY A 75 -4.41 -4.08 20.03
N GLY A 76 -3.13 -4.05 19.63
CA GLY A 76 -1.98 -4.08 20.55
C GLY A 76 -1.04 -2.86 20.54
N GLY A 77 -1.34 -1.80 19.76
CA GLY A 77 -0.36 -0.72 19.48
C GLY A 77 -0.64 0.65 20.10
N ALA A 78 -1.70 0.81 20.90
CA ALA A 78 -2.03 2.09 21.54
C ALA A 78 -1.73 2.06 23.05
N SER A 79 -0.49 1.72 23.41
CA SER A 79 0.05 1.87 24.77
C SER A 79 1.57 1.72 24.70
N ASP A 80 2.31 2.79 24.39
CA ASP A 80 3.50 3.23 25.14
C ASP A 80 4.16 4.47 24.47
N THR A 81 3.76 5.66 24.93
CA THR A 81 4.61 6.87 24.97
C THR A 81 4.01 7.77 26.03
N ALA A 82 4.44 7.55 27.28
CA ALA A 82 4.37 8.52 28.37
C ALA A 82 5.70 9.28 28.45
#